data_AF-A0A4R7W9K1-F1
#
_entry.id   AF-A0A4R7W9K1-F1
#
_cell.length_a   1.000
_cell.length_b   1.000
_cell.length_c   1.000
_cell.angle_alpha   90.00
_cell.angle_beta   90.00
_cell.angle_gamma   90.00
#
_symmetry.space_group_name_H-M   'P 1'
#
loop_
_entity.id
_entity.type
_entity.pdbx_description
1 polymer ?
#
loop_
_entity_poly.entity_id
_entity_poly.type
_entity_poly.pdbx_seq_one_letter_code
_entity_poly.pdbx_strand_id
1 'polypeptide(L)' 'MDQVVPWKGLINLIEPHYPKGDGGRPAYALMAVLRIHLMQNWFGYSDPAMEEAL' A
#
# COMPACT_ATOMS: atom_id res chain seq x y z
N MET A 1 -6.13 -7.81 -9.91
CA MET A 1 -5.30 -8.39 -8.83
C MET A 1 -6.07 -9.31 -7.91
N ASP A 2 -7.36 -9.09 -7.70
CA ASP A 2 -8.11 -9.72 -6.60
C ASP A 2 -8.28 -11.23 -6.71
N GLN A 3 -8.01 -11.82 -7.87
CA GLN A 3 -8.02 -13.28 -8.06
C GLN A 3 -6.68 -13.95 -7.75
N VAL A 4 -5.56 -13.20 -7.81
CA VAL A 4 -4.20 -13.76 -7.71
C VAL A 4 -3.48 -13.32 -6.43
N VAL A 5 -3.90 -12.21 -5.82
CA VAL A 5 -3.32 -11.69 -4.58
C VAL A 5 -4.21 -12.06 -3.39
N PRO A 6 -3.69 -12.75 -2.36
CA PRO A 6 -4.45 -13.07 -1.15
C PRO A 6 -4.56 -11.84 -0.23
N TRP A 7 -5.38 -10.87 -0.63
CA TRP A 7 -5.46 -9.55 0.02
C TRP A 7 -5.75 -9.59 1.52
N LYS A 8 -6.72 -10.42 1.94
CA LYS A 8 -7.11 -10.52 3.36
C LYS A 8 -5.93 -10.97 4.23
N GLY A 9 -5.13 -11.92 3.75
CA GLY A 9 -3.96 -12.41 4.48
C GLY A 9 -2.86 -11.35 4.58
N LEU A 10 -2.60 -10.64 3.47
CA LEU A 10 -1.58 -9.59 3.43
C LEU A 10 -1.96 -8.39 4.31
N ILE A 11 -3.21 -7.95 4.27
CA ILE A 11 -3.69 -6.84 5.11
C ILE A 11 -3.55 -7.22 6.58
N ASN A 12 -3.99 -8.41 6.99
CA ASN A 12 -3.90 -8.85 8.39
C ASN A 12 -2.45 -8.92 8.89
N LEU A 13 -1.49 -9.24 8.00
CA LEU A 13 -0.08 -9.30 8.34
C LEU A 13 0.54 -7.90 8.49
N ILE A 14 0.13 -6.96 7.64
CA ILE A 14 0.74 -5.62 7.56
C ILE A 14 0.06 -4.62 8.49
N GLU A 15 -1.25 -4.76 8.74
CA GLU A 15 -2.05 -3.85 9.56
C GLU A 15 -1.43 -3.55 10.94
N PRO A 16 -0.88 -4.53 11.71
CA PRO A 16 -0.26 -4.25 13.00
C PRO A 16 0.99 -3.35 12.91
N HIS A 17 1.64 -3.31 11.76
CA HIS A 17 2.85 -2.54 11.49
C HIS A 17 2.57 -1.25 10.72
N TYR A 18 1.36 -1.09 10.16
CA TYR A 18 1.01 0.07 9.36
C TYR A 18 0.66 1.25 10.26
N PRO A 19 1.33 2.41 10.11
CA PRO A 19 1.05 3.58 10.94
C PRO A 19 -0.38 4.04 10.69
N LYS A 20 -1.24 3.89 11.69
CA LYS A 20 -2.55 4.53 11.72
C LYS A 20 -2.29 5.98 12.12
N GLY A 21 -2.26 6.88 11.14
CA GLY A 21 -1.80 8.26 11.32
C GLY A 21 -2.41 8.95 12.54
N ASP A 22 -1.60 9.14 13.58
CA ASP A 22 -2.02 9.71 14.87
C ASP A 22 -1.87 11.25 14.93
N GLY A 23 -1.76 11.92 13.78
CA GLY A 23 -1.56 13.36 13.75
C GLY A 23 -1.79 13.99 12.37
N GLY A 24 -2.93 14.66 12.21
CA GLY A 24 -3.15 15.71 11.21
C GLY A 24 -3.51 15.28 9.79
N ARG A 25 -2.91 14.21 9.25
CA ARG A 25 -3.23 13.70 7.90
C ARG A 25 -3.69 12.23 8.02
N PRO A 26 -4.88 11.86 7.50
CA PRO A 26 -5.29 10.46 7.53
C PRO A 26 -4.25 9.63 6.77
N ALA A 27 -3.75 8.57 7.40
CA ALA A 27 -2.92 7.61 6.69
C ALA A 27 -3.70 7.11 5.47
N TYR A 28 -3.06 7.10 4.31
CA TYR A 28 -3.68 6.55 3.11
C TYR A 28 -4.16 5.12 3.40
N ALA A 29 -5.29 4.73 2.80
CA ALA A 29 -5.81 3.39 3.03
C ALA A 29 -4.72 2.36 2.69
N LEU A 30 -4.34 1.51 3.66
CA LEU A 30 -3.32 0.46 3.52
C LEU A 30 -3.51 -0.33 2.21
N MET A 31 -4.77 -0.59 1.86
CA MET A 31 -5.13 -1.28 0.64
C MET A 31 -4.68 -0.54 -0.64
N ALA A 32 -4.82 0.78 -0.68
CA ALA A 32 -4.44 1.59 -1.84
C ALA A 32 -2.92 1.64 -2.02
N VAL A 33 -2.19 1.88 -0.93
CA VAL A 33 -0.72 1.93 -0.94
C VAL A 33 -0.13 0.58 -1.33
N LEU A 34 -0.65 -0.51 -0.77
CA LEU A 34 -0.19 -1.86 -1.08
C LEU A 34 -0.45 -2.23 -2.56
N ARG A 35 -1.60 -1.83 -3.11
CA ARG A 35 -1.91 -2.02 -4.54
C ARG A 35 -0.93 -1.27 -5.43
N ILE A 36 -0.60 -0.03 -5.09
CA ILE A 36 0.38 0.78 -5.81
C ILE A 36 1.74 0.08 -5.84
N HIS A 37 2.26 -0.31 -4.67
CA HIS A 37 3.58 -0.95 -4.57
C HIS A 37 3.65 -2.25 -5.37
N LEU A 38 2.59 -3.06 -5.33
CA LEU A 38 2.51 -4.28 -6.13
C LEU A 38 2.52 -4.00 -7.64
N MET A 39 1.84 -2.95 -8.11
CA MET A 39 1.88 -2.56 -9.52
C MET A 39 3.25 -2.03 -9.93
N GLN A 40 3.90 -1.22 -9.08
CA GLN A 40 5.27 -0.76 -9.32
C GLN A 40 6.24 -1.94 -9.44
N ASN A 41 6.13 -2.93 -8.54
CA ASN A 41 6.97 -4.13 -8.58
C ASN A 41 6.72 -5.02 -9.80
N TRP A 42 5.47 -5.21 -10.22
CA TRP A 42 5.16 -6.13 -11.32
C TRP A 42 5.38 -5.55 -12.71
N PHE A 43 5.11 -4.26 -12.88
CA PHE A 43 5.25 -3.60 -14.18
C PHE A 43 6.56 -2.82 -14.30
N GLY A 44 7.39 -2.79 -13.25
CA GLY A 44 8.66 -2.06 -13.24
C GLY A 44 8.48 -0.54 -13.29
N TYR A 45 7.31 -0.02 -12.88
CA TYR A 45 7.09 1.42 -12.74
C TYR A 45 7.85 1.91 -11.50
N SER A 46 9.15 2.17 -11.67
CA SER A 46 9.92 2.95 -10.72
C SER A 46 9.49 4.40 -10.86
N ASP A 47 8.47 4.83 -10.12
CA ASP A 47 8.13 6.24 -10.02
C ASP A 47 8.42 6.73 -8.59
N PRO A 48 9.61 7.33 -8.36
CA PRO A 48 9.98 7.92 -7.08
C PRO A 48 9.01 9.00 -6.60
N ALA A 49 8.24 9.62 -7.52
CA ALA A 49 7.31 10.70 -7.17
C ALA A 49 6.02 10.19 -6.53
N MET A 50 5.71 8.89 -6.59
CA MET A 50 4.50 8.35 -5.95
C MET A 50 4.64 8.19 -4.43
N GLU A 51 5.86 8.09 -3.91
CA GLU A 51 6.14 8.14 -2.46
C GLU A 51 6.13 9.58 -1.93
N GLU A 52 6.55 10.58 -2.72
CA GLU A 52 6.51 12.00 -2.32
C GLU A 52 5.14 12.67 -2.48
N ALA A 53 4.23 12.09 -3.26
CA ALA A 53 2.88 12.61 -3.49
C ALA A 53 1.82 12.12 -2.47
N LEU A 54 2.22 11.26 -1.53
CA LEU A 54 1.41 10.84 -0.37
C LEU A 54 1.66 11.78 0.81
#